data_AF-A0A5C1QDB3-F1
#
_entry.id   AF-A0A5C1QDB3-F1
#
_cell.length_a   1.000
_cell.length_b   1.000
_cell.length_c   1.000
_cell.angle_alpha   90.00
_cell.angle_beta   90.00
_cell.angle_gamma   90.00
#
_symmetry.space_group_name_H-M   'P 1'
#
loop_
_entity.id
_entity.type
_entity.pdbx_description
1 polymer ?
#
loop_
_entity_poly.entity_id
_entity_poly.type
_entity_poly.pdbx_seq_one_letter_code
_entity_poly.pdbx_strand_id
1 'polypeptide(L)'
;MKSLFKIFFKDDGYTFIETFITILILGLLSTIIYINSSTIQSFTSSSVDKLIVKNDLLHLKLLLKEEASRVKQPWFLSQYNYTLEGGILTLNYYNGLKNNTLIITTGVEGIIVESEKKALYSSKNLTGDIDFKDGFILYTQDNIEFKFPLGVIIVQLD
;
A
#
# COMPACT_ATOMS: atom_id res chain seq x y z
N MET A 1 -29.52 -48.97 -67.66
CA MET A 1 -29.77 -47.98 -66.59
C MET A 1 -28.95 -48.36 -65.37
N LYS A 2 -27.87 -47.62 -65.09
CA LYS A 2 -27.03 -47.80 -63.91
C LYS A 2 -27.72 -47.06 -62.74
N SER A 3 -28.13 -47.80 -61.71
CA SER A 3 -28.76 -47.23 -60.53
C SER A 3 -27.74 -46.48 -59.68
N LEU A 4 -28.03 -45.19 -59.48
CA LEU A 4 -27.27 -44.18 -58.76
C LEU A 4 -27.56 -44.24 -57.25
N PHE A 5 -27.19 -45.32 -56.58
CA PHE A 5 -27.17 -45.34 -55.12
C PHE A 5 -25.93 -46.08 -54.61
N LYS A 6 -24.77 -45.52 -54.95
CA LYS A 6 -23.56 -45.73 -54.17
C LYS A 6 -23.48 -44.57 -53.18
N ILE A 7 -24.16 -44.72 -52.04
CA ILE A 7 -23.86 -43.89 -50.88
C ILE A 7 -22.43 -44.26 -50.51
N PHE A 8 -21.49 -43.42 -50.90
CA PHE A 8 -20.16 -43.42 -50.31
C PHE A 8 -20.35 -43.05 -48.85
N PHE A 9 -20.34 -44.03 -47.96
CA PHE A 9 -19.90 -43.79 -46.60
C PHE A 9 -18.46 -43.32 -46.73
N LYS A 10 -18.27 -42.00 -46.66
CA LYS A 10 -16.96 -41.40 -46.48
C LYS A 10 -16.62 -41.66 -45.02
N ASP A 11 -16.06 -42.84 -44.74
CA ASP A 11 -15.50 -43.21 -43.44
C ASP A 11 -14.20 -42.42 -43.19
N ASP A 12 -14.28 -41.09 -43.17
CA ASP A 12 -13.21 -40.24 -42.64
C ASP A 12 -13.37 -40.20 -41.11
N GLY A 13 -13.25 -41.36 -40.47
CA GLY A 13 -13.06 -41.44 -39.03
C GLY A 13 -11.66 -40.96 -38.71
N TYR A 14 -11.54 -39.92 -37.88
CA TYR A 14 -10.25 -39.48 -37.35
C TYR A 14 -9.48 -40.69 -36.83
N THR A 15 -8.26 -40.86 -37.30
CA THR A 15 -7.39 -41.94 -36.82
C THR A 15 -7.08 -41.71 -35.33
N PHE A 16 -6.87 -42.79 -34.59
CA PHE A 16 -6.44 -42.71 -33.18
C PHE A 16 -5.20 -41.83 -33.01
N ILE A 17 -4.31 -41.84 -34.01
CA ILE A 17 -3.10 -41.03 -34.05
C ILE A 17 -3.44 -39.54 -34.19
N GLU A 18 -4.36 -39.14 -35.09
CA GLU A 18 -4.78 -37.75 -35.24
C GLU A 18 -5.47 -37.21 -33.98
N THR A 19 -6.27 -38.06 -33.31
CA THR A 19 -6.89 -37.70 -32.03
C THR A 19 -5.84 -37.47 -30.95
N PHE A 20 -4.84 -38.35 -30.85
CA PHE A 20 -3.75 -38.23 -29.89
C PHE A 20 -2.90 -36.98 -30.12
N ILE A 21 -2.53 -36.69 -31.37
CA ILE A 21 -1.79 -35.48 -31.75
C ILE A 21 -2.59 -34.23 -31.40
N THR A 22 -3.91 -34.23 -31.65
CA THR A 22 -4.79 -33.09 -31.34
C THR A 22 -4.84 -32.81 -29.84
N ILE A 23 -4.95 -33.84 -28.99
CA ILE A 23 -4.91 -33.70 -27.53
C ILE A 23 -3.57 -33.13 -27.07
N LEU A 24 -2.47 -33.57 -27.68
CA LEU A 24 -1.12 -33.12 -27.34
C LEU A 24 -0.91 -31.63 -27.68
N ILE A 25 -1.39 -31.20 -28.86
CA ILE A 25 -1.38 -29.79 -29.27
C ILE A 25 -2.24 -28.94 -28.32
N LEU A 26 -3.47 -29.38 -28.01
CA LEU A 26 -4.36 -28.67 -27.09
C LEU A 26 -3.77 -28.59 -25.68
N GLY A 27 -3.11 -29.64 -25.21
CA GLY A 27 -2.41 -29.65 -23.93
C GLY A 27 -1.30 -28.61 -23.88
N LEU A 28 -0.43 -28.57 -24.89
CA LEU A 28 0.66 -27.59 -25.00
C LEU A 28 0.12 -26.15 -25.06
N LEU A 29 -0.89 -25.90 -25.89
CA LEU A 29 -1.53 -24.58 -26.00
C LEU A 29 -2.18 -24.16 -24.67
N SER A 30 -2.87 -25.08 -23.98
CA SER A 30 -3.50 -24.82 -22.69
C SER A 30 -2.46 -24.46 -21.62
N THR A 31 -1.34 -25.18 -21.56
CA THR A 31 -0.23 -24.87 -20.64
C THR A 31 0.35 -23.48 -20.91
N ILE A 32 0.58 -23.12 -22.17
CA ILE A 32 1.09 -21.79 -22.55
C ILE A 32 0.11 -20.69 -22.14
N ILE A 33 -1.19 -20.88 -22.41
CA ILE A 33 -2.24 -19.90 -22.04
C ILE A 33 -2.30 -19.75 -20.52
N TYR A 34 -2.25 -20.85 -19.78
CA TYR A 34 -2.31 -20.84 -18.31
C TYR A 34 -1.13 -20.08 -17.69
N ILE A 35 0.10 -20.34 -18.13
CA ILE A 35 1.30 -19.68 -17.61
C ILE A 35 1.26 -18.17 -17.87
N ASN A 36 0.84 -17.75 -19.07
CA ASN A 36 0.73 -16.33 -19.41
C ASN A 36 -0.38 -15.64 -18.59
N SER A 37 -1.54 -16.29 -18.43
CA SER A 37 -2.65 -15.75 -17.65
C SER A 37 -2.28 -15.58 -16.17
N SER A 38 -1.64 -16.58 -15.56
CA SER A 38 -1.20 -16.49 -14.15
C SER A 38 -0.13 -15.42 -13.94
N THR A 39 0.77 -15.24 -14.90
CA THR A 39 1.77 -14.16 -14.89
C THR A 39 1.10 -12.79 -14.99
N ILE A 40 0.13 -12.62 -15.89
CA ILE A 40 -0.62 -11.37 -16.03
C ILE A 40 -1.43 -11.06 -14.76
N GLN A 41 -2.09 -12.08 -14.18
CA GLN A 41 -2.84 -11.94 -12.94
C GLN A 41 -1.93 -11.50 -11.79
N SER A 42 -0.79 -12.19 -11.58
CA SER A 42 0.15 -11.83 -10.52
C SER A 42 0.74 -10.43 -10.71
N PHE A 43 1.05 -10.02 -11.94
CA PHE A 43 1.52 -8.68 -12.24
C PHE A 43 0.45 -7.60 -11.99
N THR A 44 -0.80 -7.88 -12.39
CA THR A 44 -1.93 -6.98 -12.19
C THR A 44 -2.21 -6.80 -10.69
N SER A 45 -2.29 -7.90 -9.93
CA SER A 45 -2.49 -7.87 -8.49
C SER A 45 -1.35 -7.09 -7.80
N SER A 46 -0.09 -7.37 -8.13
CA SER A 46 1.05 -6.63 -7.58
C SER A 46 0.99 -5.13 -7.89
N SER A 47 0.50 -4.76 -9.07
CA SER A 47 0.36 -3.35 -9.46
C SER A 47 -0.76 -2.66 -8.68
N VAL A 48 -1.87 -3.35 -8.47
CA VAL A 48 -2.99 -2.87 -7.64
C VAL A 48 -2.54 -2.69 -6.20
N ASP A 49 -1.85 -3.67 -5.61
CA ASP A 49 -1.34 -3.58 -4.24
C ASP A 49 -0.39 -2.40 -4.06
N LYS A 50 0.53 -2.19 -5.02
CA LYS A 50 1.43 -1.04 -5.02
C LYS A 50 0.69 0.30 -5.13
N LEU A 51 -0.38 0.37 -5.91
CA LEU A 51 -1.21 1.57 -6.02
C LEU A 51 -1.92 1.87 -4.70
N ILE A 52 -2.47 0.85 -4.04
CA ILE A 52 -3.14 0.97 -2.75
C ILE A 52 -2.14 1.51 -1.70
N VAL A 53 -0.96 0.90 -1.58
CA VAL A 53 0.08 1.35 -0.65
C VAL A 53 0.48 2.80 -0.91
N LYS A 54 0.70 3.18 -2.17
CA LYS A 54 1.03 4.57 -2.54
C LYS A 54 -0.08 5.56 -2.20
N ASN A 55 -1.33 5.17 -2.40
CA ASN A 55 -2.49 6.00 -2.06
C ASN A 55 -2.61 6.19 -0.53
N ASP A 56 -2.39 5.12 0.24
CA ASP A 56 -2.42 5.17 1.70
C ASP A 56 -1.30 6.07 2.25
N LEU A 57 -0.08 5.96 1.69
CA LEU A 57 1.02 6.86 2.02
C LEU A 57 0.69 8.33 1.71
N LEU A 58 0.00 8.60 0.61
CA LEU A 58 -0.43 9.95 0.26
C LEU A 58 -1.45 10.50 1.26
N HIS A 59 -2.43 9.71 1.67
CA HIS A 59 -3.40 10.12 2.69
C HIS A 59 -2.74 10.37 4.05
N LEU A 60 -1.86 9.47 4.48
CA LEU A 60 -1.06 9.66 5.69
C LEU A 60 -0.27 10.98 5.61
N LYS A 61 0.37 11.25 4.47
CA LYS A 61 1.11 12.50 4.23
C LYS A 61 0.22 13.74 4.36
N LEU A 62 -0.94 13.72 3.73
CA LEU A 62 -1.87 14.84 3.74
C LEU A 62 -2.40 15.10 5.16
N LEU A 63 -2.75 14.03 5.88
CA LEU A 63 -3.21 14.11 7.26
C LEU A 63 -2.16 14.72 8.18
N LEU A 64 -0.92 14.19 8.15
CA LEU A 64 0.16 14.71 8.99
C LEU A 64 0.47 16.17 8.66
N LYS A 65 0.42 16.55 7.38
CA LYS A 65 0.57 17.93 6.94
C LYS A 65 -0.57 18.83 7.43
N GLU A 66 -1.80 18.33 7.43
CA GLU A 66 -2.95 19.07 7.94
C GLU A 66 -2.83 19.31 9.44
N GLU A 67 -2.52 18.28 10.24
CA GLU A 67 -2.29 18.40 11.68
C GLU A 67 -1.15 19.36 11.99
N ALA A 68 -0.05 19.27 11.25
CA ALA A 68 1.04 20.24 11.27
C ALA A 68 0.57 21.68 10.99
N SER A 69 -0.30 21.88 9.99
CA SER A 69 -0.80 23.21 9.61
C SER A 69 -1.81 23.80 10.60
N ARG A 70 -2.44 22.97 11.43
CA ARG A 70 -3.35 23.41 12.51
C ARG A 70 -2.60 24.02 13.70
N VAL A 71 -1.29 23.85 13.75
CA VAL A 71 -0.43 24.55 14.71
C VAL A 71 -0.39 26.04 14.32
N LYS A 72 -1.03 26.89 15.12
CA LYS A 72 -1.08 28.34 14.86
C LYS A 72 0.28 28.97 15.16
N GLN A 73 1.06 29.28 14.13
CA GLN A 73 2.21 30.19 14.27
C GLN A 73 1.71 31.64 14.47
N PRO A 74 2.44 32.53 15.20
CA PRO A 74 3.89 32.46 15.46
C PRO A 74 4.41 32.36 16.91
N TRP A 75 3.65 31.91 17.91
CA TRP A 75 4.18 31.84 19.30
C TRP A 75 3.88 30.50 19.97
N PHE A 76 4.93 29.84 20.46
CA PHE A 76 4.91 28.67 21.37
C PHE A 76 4.56 27.30 20.79
N LEU A 77 5.45 26.74 19.95
CA LEU A 77 5.87 25.35 20.17
C LEU A 77 7.09 25.43 21.10
N SER A 78 6.88 25.78 22.37
CA SER A 78 8.00 25.99 23.30
C SER A 78 8.64 24.67 23.74
N GLN A 79 7.88 23.57 23.74
CA GLN A 79 8.31 22.27 24.21
C GLN A 79 7.51 21.18 23.49
N TYR A 80 8.20 20.18 22.94
CA TYR A 80 7.59 18.94 22.48
C TYR A 80 8.31 17.79 23.19
N ASN A 81 7.53 16.81 23.63
CA ASN A 81 8.05 15.58 24.21
C ASN A 81 7.54 14.42 23.38
N TYR A 82 8.43 13.52 23.01
CA TYR A 82 8.05 12.29 22.33
C TYR A 82 8.52 11.07 23.10
N THR A 83 7.74 10.00 23.03
CA THR A 83 8.12 8.68 23.50
C THR A 83 7.89 7.68 22.37
N LEU A 84 8.83 6.76 22.20
CA LEU A 84 8.74 5.67 21.23
C LEU A 84 8.89 4.35 22.00
N GLU A 85 7.78 3.67 22.24
CA GLU A 85 7.77 2.41 22.96
C GLU A 85 6.88 1.39 22.23
N GLY A 86 7.42 0.22 21.92
CA GLY A 86 6.66 -0.90 21.35
C GLY A 86 5.95 -0.60 20.01
N GLY A 87 6.54 0.23 19.15
CA GLY A 87 5.92 0.64 17.88
C GLY A 87 4.89 1.77 18.03
N ILE A 88 4.79 2.39 19.20
CA ILE A 88 3.90 3.52 19.45
C ILE A 88 4.74 4.78 19.59
N LEU A 89 4.61 5.70 18.64
CA LEU A 89 5.12 7.05 18.74
C LEU A 89 4.04 7.94 19.37
N THR A 90 4.29 8.41 20.59
CA THR A 90 3.44 9.42 21.23
C THR A 90 4.15 10.76 21.18
N LEU A 91 3.56 11.73 20.48
CA LEU A 91 4.06 13.09 20.38
C LEU A 91 3.13 14.05 21.13
N ASN A 92 3.64 14.63 22.21
CA ASN A 92 2.96 15.67 22.97
C ASN A 92 3.52 17.04 22.57
N TYR A 93 2.64 17.95 22.18
CA TYR A 93 3.03 19.29 21.74
C TYR A 93 2.01 20.34 22.18
N TYR A 94 2.52 21.53 22.48
CA TYR A 94 1.66 22.68 22.81
C TYR A 94 1.28 23.46 21.55
N ASN A 95 -0.01 23.80 21.43
CA ASN A 95 -0.53 24.72 20.42
C ASN A 95 -1.23 25.87 21.15
N GLY A 96 -0.49 26.95 21.41
CA GLY A 96 -0.91 28.00 22.34
C GLY A 96 -0.97 27.50 23.79
N LEU A 97 -2.14 27.59 24.42
CA LEU A 97 -2.36 27.12 25.80
C LEU A 97 -2.87 25.67 25.89
N LYS A 98 -3.18 25.04 24.75
CA LYS A 98 -3.69 23.66 24.71
C LYS A 98 -2.55 22.68 24.50
N ASN A 99 -2.52 21.65 25.34
CA ASN A 99 -1.68 20.48 25.12
C ASN A 99 -2.39 19.54 24.17
N ASN A 100 -1.72 19.15 23.09
CA ASN A 100 -2.23 18.23 22.09
C ASN A 100 -1.35 16.97 22.13
N THR A 101 -1.98 15.84 21.89
CA THR A 101 -1.29 14.55 21.81
C THR A 101 -1.63 13.92 20.47
N LEU A 102 -0.60 13.66 19.68
CA LEU A 102 -0.67 12.83 18.49
C LEU A 102 -0.07 11.47 18.84
N ILE A 103 -0.81 10.40 18.58
CA ILE A 103 -0.38 9.02 18.79
C ILE A 103 -0.34 8.36 17.43
N ILE A 104 0.79 7.75 17.11
CA ILE A 104 0.97 6.95 15.90
C ILE A 104 1.38 5.55 16.34
N THR A 105 0.50 4.59 16.11
CA THR A 105 0.70 3.18 16.42
C THR A 105 1.07 2.46 15.14
N THR A 106 2.21 1.75 15.13
CA THR A 106 2.65 0.88 14.03
C THR A 106 2.73 -0.57 14.50
N GLY A 107 2.42 -1.49 13.61
CA GLY A 107 2.54 -2.92 13.90
C GLY A 107 2.01 -3.80 12.78
N VAL A 108 1.82 -5.09 13.09
CA VAL A 108 1.32 -6.11 12.13
C VAL A 108 -0.08 -5.76 11.61
N GLU A 109 -0.88 -5.04 12.41
CA GLU A 109 -2.22 -4.61 12.03
C GLU A 109 -2.24 -3.34 11.16
N GLY A 110 -1.07 -2.73 10.95
CA GLY A 110 -0.86 -1.56 10.12
C GLY A 110 -0.49 -0.30 10.90
N ILE A 111 -0.88 0.87 10.37
CA ILE A 111 -0.66 2.18 10.99
C ILE A 111 -1.99 2.78 11.41
N ILE A 112 -2.04 3.28 12.64
CA ILE A 112 -3.16 4.04 13.19
C ILE A 112 -2.63 5.38 13.66
N VAL A 113 -3.32 6.46 13.28
CA VAL A 113 -3.02 7.82 13.73
C VAL A 113 -4.21 8.34 14.52
N GLU A 114 -3.95 8.79 15.74
CA GLU A 114 -4.94 9.36 16.64
C GLU A 114 -4.47 10.73 17.14
N SER A 115 -5.39 11.67 17.26
CA SER A 115 -5.13 12.99 17.83
C SER A 115 -6.21 13.30 18.86
N GLU A 116 -5.82 13.75 20.06
CA GLU A 116 -6.75 14.10 21.14
C GLU A 116 -7.77 12.97 21.49
N LYS A 117 -7.32 11.70 21.47
CA LYS A 117 -8.16 10.50 21.67
C LYS A 117 -9.22 10.26 20.59
N LYS A 118 -9.05 10.85 19.40
CA LYS A 118 -9.87 10.59 18.22
C LYS A 118 -9.03 9.93 17.14
N ALA A 119 -9.49 8.80 16.61
CA ALA A 119 -8.90 8.18 15.44
C ALA A 119 -9.04 9.12 14.23
N LEU A 120 -7.90 9.51 13.66
CA LEU A 120 -7.82 10.35 12.47
C LEU A 120 -7.65 9.53 11.20
N TYR A 121 -6.90 8.43 11.28
CA TYR A 121 -6.59 7.59 10.14
C TYR A 121 -6.19 6.18 10.57
N SER A 122 -6.51 5.20 9.74
CA SER A 122 -5.97 3.85 9.86
C SER A 122 -5.74 3.24 8.48
N SER A 123 -4.64 2.52 8.33
CA SER A 123 -4.39 1.67 7.16
C SER A 123 -3.74 0.37 7.59
N LYS A 124 -4.26 -0.74 7.05
CA LYS A 124 -3.70 -2.08 7.22
C LYS A 124 -2.64 -2.43 6.17
N ASN A 125 -2.50 -1.59 5.14
CA ASN A 125 -1.60 -1.83 4.02
C ASN A 125 -0.20 -1.25 4.25
N LEU A 126 -0.07 -0.35 5.24
CA LEU A 126 1.20 0.22 5.65
C LEU A 126 1.74 -0.61 6.81
N THR A 127 2.81 -1.37 6.56
CA THR A 127 3.42 -2.27 7.55
C THR A 127 4.78 -1.79 8.04
N GLY A 128 5.21 -0.60 7.63
CA GLY A 128 6.49 -0.04 8.00
C GLY A 128 6.48 0.61 9.38
N ASP A 129 7.66 0.72 9.97
CA ASP A 129 7.85 1.38 11.25
C ASP A 129 7.93 2.89 11.08
N ILE A 130 7.48 3.60 12.12
CA ILE A 130 7.60 5.05 12.21
C ILE A 130 8.63 5.41 13.27
N ASP A 131 9.51 6.34 12.92
CA ASP A 131 10.51 6.91 13.80
C ASP A 131 10.32 8.43 13.87
N PHE A 132 10.92 9.07 14.86
CA PHE A 132 10.93 10.52 15.01
C PHE A 132 12.37 11.02 15.22
N LYS A 133 12.91 11.73 14.23
CA LYS A 133 14.27 12.29 14.28
C LYS A 133 14.29 13.72 13.79
N ASP A 134 14.97 14.59 14.53
CA ASP A 134 15.22 15.98 14.14
C ASP A 134 13.96 16.78 13.75
N GLY A 135 12.82 16.41 14.36
CA GLY A 135 11.52 17.00 14.11
C GLY A 135 10.77 16.48 12.87
N PHE A 136 11.27 15.38 12.30
CA PHE A 136 10.62 14.65 11.22
C PHE A 136 10.02 13.35 11.75
N ILE A 137 8.77 13.08 11.35
CA ILE A 137 8.21 11.73 11.43
C ILE A 137 8.73 10.99 10.20
N LEU A 138 9.41 9.87 10.39
CA LEU A 138 10.05 9.09 9.35
C LEU A 138 9.30 7.78 9.16
N TYR A 139 8.82 7.51 7.95
CA TYR A 139 8.35 6.18 7.58
C TYR A 139 9.51 5.38 6.97
N THR A 140 9.95 4.37 7.71
CA THR A 140 11.23 3.68 7.47
C THR A 140 11.26 2.82 6.20
N GLN A 141 10.12 2.30 5.76
CA GLN A 141 10.08 1.34 4.64
C GLN A 141 10.34 1.99 3.28
N ASP A 142 9.92 3.25 3.10
CA ASP A 142 10.10 4.01 1.86
C ASP A 142 10.93 5.29 2.05
N ASN A 143 11.60 5.45 3.21
CA ASN A 143 12.32 6.66 3.63
C ASN A 143 11.50 7.95 3.39
N ILE A 144 10.22 7.90 3.75
CA ILE A 144 9.34 9.05 3.56
C ILE A 144 9.43 9.92 4.81
N GLU A 145 9.94 11.13 4.61
CA GLU A 145 10.10 12.11 5.68
C GLU A 145 8.90 13.06 5.71
N PHE A 146 8.27 13.16 6.87
CA PHE A 146 7.23 14.14 7.13
C PHE A 146 7.80 15.21 8.03
N LYS A 147 8.06 16.39 7.46
CA LYS A 147 8.45 17.57 8.23
C LYS A 147 7.29 17.99 9.09
N PHE A 148 7.35 17.68 10.39
CA PHE A 148 6.51 18.36 11.35
C PHE A 148 7.08 19.79 11.46
N PRO A 149 6.26 20.86 11.38
CA PRO A 149 6.72 22.23 11.51
C PRO A 149 7.06 22.51 12.97
N LEU A 150 8.12 21.86 13.45
CA LEU A 150 8.81 22.22 14.66
C LEU A 150 9.70 23.41 14.28
N GLY A 151 9.27 24.59 14.68
CA GLY A 151 9.99 25.83 14.43
C GLY A 151 11.41 25.71 14.96
N VAL A 152 12.38 26.06 14.12
CA VAL A 152 13.77 26.28 14.47
C VAL A 152 13.84 27.13 15.74
N ILE A 153 14.48 26.60 16.77
CA ILE A 153 14.80 27.35 17.98
C ILE A 153 15.83 28.40 17.60
N ILE A 154 15.43 29.67 17.51
CA ILE A 154 16.38 30.78 17.68
C ILE A 154 16.42 31.05 19.17
N VAL A 155 17.47 30.54 19.83
CA VAL A 155 17.84 30.97 21.18
C VAL A 155 18.27 32.43 21.04
N GLN A 156 17.50 33.35 21.60
CA GLN A 156 18.02 34.67 21.95
C GLN A 156 18.15 34.69 23.47
N LEU A 157 19.37 34.42 23.93
CA LEU A 157 19.83 34.81 25.26
C LEU A 157 19.97 36.33 25.23
N ASP A 158 19.15 37.02 26.04
CA ASP A 158 19.55 38.06 27.00
C ASP A 158 18.33 38.54 27.79
#